data_AF-A0A7X8WZL5-F1
#
_entry.id   AF-A0A7X8WZL5-F1
#
_cell.length_a   1.000
_cell.length_b   1.000
_cell.length_c   1.000
_cell.angle_alpha   90.00
_cell.angle_beta   90.00
_cell.angle_gamma   90.00
#
_symmetry.space_group_name_H-M   'P 1'
#
loop_
_entity.id
_entity.type
_entity.pdbx_description
1 polymer ?
#
loop_
_entity_poly.entity_id
_entity_poly.type
_entity_poly.pdbx_seq_one_letter_code
_entity_poly.pdbx_strand_id
1 'polypeptide(L)'
;MKKRILFVVLLLVGLFLVVSCKPRKETFRLTLPEGITSNQRNNSKIAKDANVIITITVPEGKEIDSLKVNGVEKKEEVVSNKLSFKMTKNTTVTVNFEDILVVTYYALTLPDGVVSNQESDTQILKDTNVELTITVPEGKKLGSLKVDGVEKKADVINNKLTVKMTKDITVIVVFEDLPPTYYSLTLPDGVTSDQSDNT
;
A
#
# COMPACT_ATOMS: atom_id res chain seq x y z
N MET A 1 -96.56 0.30 -63.93
CA MET A 1 -97.23 -0.38 -62.80
C MET A 1 -96.18 -1.04 -61.91
N LYS A 2 -96.33 -0.90 -60.58
CA LYS A 2 -95.74 -1.69 -59.46
C LYS A 2 -94.19 -1.74 -59.35
N LYS A 3 -93.57 -0.98 -58.45
CA LYS A 3 -93.46 -1.09 -56.96
C LYS A 3 -92.21 -1.89 -56.50
N ARG A 4 -91.29 -1.14 -55.86
CA ARG A 4 -90.44 -1.46 -54.68
C ARG A 4 -89.36 -2.55 -54.91
N ILE A 5 -88.12 -2.45 -54.41
CA ILE A 5 -87.69 -2.33 -53.02
C ILE A 5 -86.22 -1.87 -52.99
N LEU A 6 -85.94 -0.94 -52.08
CA LEU A 6 -84.65 -0.50 -51.56
C LEU A 6 -83.90 -1.67 -50.89
N PHE A 7 -82.68 -1.98 -51.33
CA PHE A 7 -81.72 -2.77 -50.53
C PHE A 7 -80.38 -2.04 -50.47
N VAL A 8 -80.21 -1.34 -49.34
CA VAL A 8 -78.95 -0.81 -48.82
C VAL A 8 -78.03 -1.99 -48.55
N VAL A 9 -77.01 -2.19 -49.37
CA VAL A 9 -75.91 -3.12 -49.04
C VAL A 9 -74.76 -2.30 -48.48
N LEU A 10 -74.65 -2.46 -47.17
CA LEU A 10 -73.71 -1.89 -46.23
C LEU A 10 -72.27 -2.00 -46.74
N LEU A 11 -71.64 -0.84 -46.93
CA LEU A 11 -70.21 -0.66 -47.14
C LEU A 11 -69.46 -1.14 -45.88
N LEU A 12 -69.18 -2.45 -45.79
CA LEU A 12 -68.28 -3.03 -44.77
C LEU A 12 -66.84 -2.64 -45.14
N VAL A 13 -66.51 -1.38 -44.89
CA VAL A 13 -65.14 -0.93 -44.69
C VAL A 13 -64.66 -1.67 -43.44
N GLY A 14 -64.00 -2.80 -43.67
CA GLY A 14 -63.22 -3.48 -42.67
C GLY A 14 -62.19 -2.47 -42.15
N LEU A 15 -62.51 -1.86 -41.02
CA LEU A 15 -61.60 -1.07 -40.21
C LEU A 15 -60.53 -2.05 -39.73
N PHE A 16 -59.53 -2.29 -40.57
CA PHE A 16 -58.25 -2.84 -40.19
C PHE A 16 -57.66 -1.85 -39.19
N LEU A 17 -58.01 -2.03 -37.91
CA LEU A 17 -57.18 -1.58 -36.81
C LEU A 17 -55.90 -2.41 -36.88
N VAL A 18 -55.00 -2.02 -37.78
CA VAL A 18 -53.58 -2.31 -37.63
C VAL A 18 -53.19 -1.68 -36.30
N VAL A 19 -53.28 -2.48 -35.24
CA VAL A 19 -52.59 -2.22 -33.99
C VAL A 19 -51.13 -2.13 -34.39
N SER A 20 -50.66 -0.91 -34.62
CA SER A 20 -49.25 -0.58 -34.78
C SER A 20 -48.58 -0.85 -33.43
N CYS A 21 -48.42 -2.13 -33.10
CA CYS A 21 -47.62 -2.61 -32.00
C CYS A 21 -46.17 -2.35 -32.40
N LYS A 22 -45.69 -1.11 -32.17
CA LYS A 22 -44.25 -0.83 -32.23
C LYS A 22 -43.60 -1.85 -31.28
N PRO A 23 -42.62 -2.65 -31.74
CA PRO A 23 -41.96 -3.59 -30.86
C PRO A 23 -41.36 -2.80 -29.68
N ARG A 24 -41.83 -3.10 -28.48
CA ARG A 24 -41.33 -2.45 -27.26
C ARG A 24 -39.89 -2.92 -27.08
N LYS A 25 -38.94 -2.04 -27.39
CA LYS A 25 -37.53 -2.30 -27.13
C LYS A 25 -37.37 -2.49 -25.62
N GLU A 26 -36.98 -3.70 -25.22
CA GLU A 26 -36.72 -4.02 -23.82
C GLU A 26 -35.51 -3.19 -23.35
N THR A 27 -35.66 -2.51 -22.22
CA THR A 27 -34.61 -1.65 -21.66
C THR A 27 -34.43 -1.91 -20.18
N PHE A 28 -33.19 -1.75 -19.70
CA PHE A 28 -32.81 -1.95 -18.32
C PHE A 28 -32.18 -0.69 -17.72
N ARG A 29 -32.26 -0.59 -16.39
CA ARG A 29 -31.59 0.43 -15.59
C ARG A 29 -30.24 -0.08 -15.09
N LEU A 30 -29.23 0.78 -15.18
CA LEU A 30 -27.93 0.64 -14.56
C LEU A 30 -27.82 1.66 -13.41
N THR A 31 -27.57 1.20 -12.20
CA THR A 31 -27.30 2.04 -11.03
C THR A 31 -25.81 1.99 -10.74
N LEU A 32 -25.16 3.15 -10.69
CA LEU A 32 -23.72 3.30 -10.42
C LEU A 32 -23.51 4.08 -9.12
N PRO A 33 -22.47 3.75 -8.33
CA PRO A 33 -22.06 4.55 -7.20
C PRO A 33 -21.28 5.80 -7.66
N GLU A 34 -20.95 6.68 -6.73
CA GLU A 34 -20.00 7.77 -6.98
C GLU A 34 -18.64 7.23 -7.45
N GLY A 35 -17.93 8.00 -8.26
CA GLY A 35 -16.64 7.61 -8.83
C GLY A 35 -16.72 6.58 -9.96
N ILE A 36 -17.92 6.14 -10.38
CA ILE A 36 -18.09 5.27 -11.55
C ILE A 36 -18.98 5.93 -12.60
N THR A 37 -18.50 5.95 -13.84
CA THR A 37 -19.25 6.42 -15.02
C THR A 37 -19.45 5.29 -16.01
N SER A 38 -20.38 5.45 -16.96
CA SER A 38 -20.58 4.50 -18.06
C SER A 38 -20.50 5.21 -19.42
N ASN A 39 -20.30 4.42 -20.48
CA ASN A 39 -20.40 4.88 -21.86
C ASN A 39 -21.84 5.12 -22.36
N GLN A 40 -22.85 5.01 -21.50
CA GLN A 40 -24.25 5.09 -21.90
C GLN A 40 -24.79 6.52 -21.76
N ARG A 41 -25.54 6.99 -22.76
CA ARG A 41 -26.17 8.33 -22.71
C ARG A 41 -27.22 8.46 -21.59
N ASN A 42 -27.89 7.35 -21.26
CA ASN A 42 -28.93 7.34 -20.23
C ASN A 42 -28.93 5.98 -19.49
N ASN A 43 -28.38 5.96 -18.28
CA ASN A 43 -28.32 4.78 -17.44
C ASN A 43 -29.69 4.27 -16.98
N SER A 44 -30.77 5.05 -17.09
CA SER A 44 -32.12 4.59 -16.73
C SER A 44 -32.81 3.78 -17.82
N LYS A 45 -32.32 3.80 -19.07
CA LYS A 45 -32.93 3.16 -20.23
C LYS A 45 -31.88 2.67 -21.23
N ILE A 46 -31.21 1.58 -20.89
CA ILE A 46 -30.21 0.94 -21.75
C ILE A 46 -30.86 -0.23 -22.49
N ALA A 47 -30.66 -0.35 -23.80
CA ALA A 47 -31.23 -1.44 -24.58
C ALA A 47 -30.72 -2.81 -24.12
N LYS A 48 -31.58 -3.83 -24.18
CA LYS A 48 -31.17 -5.22 -23.96
C LYS A 48 -29.98 -5.61 -24.85
N ASP A 49 -29.06 -6.37 -24.27
CA ASP A 49 -27.81 -6.85 -24.87
C ASP A 49 -26.81 -5.77 -25.28
N ALA A 50 -27.08 -4.50 -24.97
CA ALA A 50 -26.12 -3.43 -25.19
C ALA A 50 -24.83 -3.68 -24.38
N ASN A 51 -23.69 -3.43 -25.00
CA ASN A 51 -22.39 -3.47 -24.33
C ASN A 51 -22.18 -2.19 -23.50
N VAL A 52 -22.10 -2.36 -22.20
CA VAL A 52 -21.80 -1.30 -21.24
C VAL A 52 -20.34 -1.39 -20.86
N ILE A 53 -19.65 -0.26 -20.89
CA ILE A 53 -18.32 -0.10 -20.34
C ILE A 53 -18.45 0.91 -19.20
N ILE A 54 -18.10 0.49 -17.99
CA ILE A 54 -17.94 1.39 -16.86
C ILE A 54 -16.48 1.80 -16.71
N THR A 55 -16.25 3.04 -16.26
CA THR A 55 -14.92 3.56 -15.92
C THR A 55 -14.91 3.92 -14.44
N ILE A 56 -13.94 3.40 -13.70
CA ILE A 56 -13.75 3.62 -12.27
C ILE A 56 -12.70 4.72 -12.07
N THR A 57 -13.07 5.78 -11.36
CA THR A 57 -12.13 6.79 -10.86
C THR A 57 -11.67 6.34 -9.48
N VAL A 58 -10.44 5.80 -9.42
CA VAL A 58 -9.82 5.40 -8.16
C VAL A 58 -9.27 6.65 -7.46
N PRO A 59 -9.62 6.90 -6.19
CA PRO A 59 -9.06 8.02 -5.43
C PRO A 59 -7.53 7.91 -5.26
N GLU A 60 -6.86 9.04 -5.05
CA GLU A 60 -5.42 9.07 -4.78
C GLU A 60 -5.08 8.28 -3.51
N GLY A 61 -3.97 7.53 -3.56
CA GLY A 61 -3.50 6.70 -2.44
C GLY A 61 -4.35 5.45 -2.18
N LYS A 62 -5.33 5.14 -3.03
CA LYS A 62 -6.21 3.97 -2.89
C LYS A 62 -6.12 3.02 -4.06
N GLU A 63 -6.54 1.79 -3.83
CA GLU A 63 -6.78 0.77 -4.85
C GLU A 63 -8.20 0.21 -4.74
N ILE A 64 -8.66 -0.50 -5.78
CA ILE A 64 -9.98 -1.15 -5.77
C ILE A 64 -9.89 -2.33 -4.81
N ASP A 65 -10.59 -2.27 -3.68
CA ASP A 65 -10.75 -3.40 -2.75
C ASP A 65 -11.72 -4.43 -3.34
N SER A 66 -12.90 -3.96 -3.76
CA SER A 66 -13.93 -4.79 -4.37
C SER A 66 -14.76 -4.02 -5.40
N LEU A 67 -15.19 -4.71 -6.45
CA LEU A 67 -16.09 -4.18 -7.48
C LEU A 67 -17.13 -5.23 -7.81
N LYS A 68 -18.38 -5.02 -7.41
CA LYS A 68 -19.46 -6.00 -7.63
C LYS A 68 -20.47 -5.51 -8.65
N VAL A 69 -20.92 -6.43 -9.51
CA VAL A 69 -22.03 -6.23 -10.44
C VAL A 69 -23.16 -7.17 -10.03
N ASN A 70 -24.29 -6.62 -9.57
CA ASN A 70 -25.40 -7.36 -8.98
C ASN A 70 -24.96 -8.30 -7.84
N GLY A 71 -24.02 -7.84 -7.00
CA GLY A 71 -23.48 -8.58 -5.87
C GLY A 71 -22.42 -9.63 -6.22
N VAL A 72 -22.13 -9.85 -7.51
CA VAL A 72 -21.06 -10.76 -7.97
C VAL A 72 -19.76 -9.97 -8.08
N GLU A 73 -18.68 -10.47 -7.47
CA GLU A 73 -17.34 -9.87 -7.52
C GLU A 73 -16.75 -9.88 -8.93
N LYS A 74 -16.17 -8.75 -9.32
CA LYS A 74 -15.67 -8.45 -10.67
C LYS A 74 -14.35 -7.70 -10.68
N LYS A 75 -13.72 -7.46 -9.52
CA LYS A 75 -12.39 -6.81 -9.43
C LYS A 75 -11.36 -7.39 -10.41
N GLU A 76 -11.24 -8.71 -10.48
CA GLU A 76 -10.27 -9.40 -11.38
C GLU A 76 -10.57 -9.24 -12.88
N GLU A 77 -11.79 -8.83 -13.25
CA GLU A 77 -12.17 -8.56 -14.65
C GLU A 77 -11.91 -7.10 -15.05
N VAL A 78 -11.46 -6.25 -14.12
CA VAL A 78 -11.15 -4.85 -14.38
C VAL A 78 -9.83 -4.74 -15.11
N VAL A 79 -9.85 -4.08 -16.27
CA VAL A 79 -8.65 -3.80 -17.06
C VAL A 79 -8.58 -2.31 -17.32
N SER A 80 -7.46 -1.67 -16.94
CA SER A 80 -7.25 -0.22 -17.11
C SER A 80 -8.39 0.61 -16.52
N ASN A 81 -8.81 0.29 -15.28
CA ASN A 81 -9.93 0.93 -14.57
C ASN A 81 -11.26 0.88 -15.33
N LYS A 82 -11.46 -0.13 -16.18
CA LYS A 82 -12.70 -0.35 -16.92
C LYS A 82 -13.20 -1.77 -16.77
N LEU A 83 -14.52 -1.92 -16.75
CA LEU A 83 -15.20 -3.21 -16.80
C LEU A 83 -16.27 -3.18 -17.89
N SER A 84 -16.32 -4.22 -18.72
CA SER A 84 -17.29 -4.35 -19.82
C SER A 84 -18.26 -5.50 -19.56
N PHE A 85 -19.56 -5.28 -19.76
CA PHE A 85 -20.57 -6.33 -19.63
C PHE A 85 -21.82 -6.03 -20.48
N LYS A 86 -22.63 -7.06 -20.76
CA LYS A 86 -23.92 -6.91 -21.46
C LYS A 86 -25.07 -6.64 -20.49
N MET A 87 -25.96 -5.73 -20.87
CA MET A 87 -27.20 -5.46 -20.14
C MET A 87 -28.28 -6.49 -20.47
N THR A 88 -28.44 -7.50 -19.61
CA THR A 88 -29.48 -8.53 -19.72
C THR A 88 -30.62 -8.37 -18.70
N LYS A 89 -30.41 -7.53 -17.68
CA LYS A 89 -31.36 -7.17 -16.63
C LYS A 89 -30.96 -5.85 -15.98
N ASN A 90 -31.82 -5.31 -15.12
CA ASN A 90 -31.46 -4.17 -14.26
C ASN A 90 -30.20 -4.54 -13.46
N THR A 91 -29.25 -3.63 -13.44
CA THR A 91 -27.92 -3.88 -12.89
C THR A 91 -27.54 -2.80 -11.89
N THR A 92 -27.04 -3.21 -10.73
CA THR A 92 -26.43 -2.32 -9.74
C THR A 92 -24.95 -2.64 -9.62
N VAL A 93 -24.11 -1.60 -9.64
CA VAL A 93 -22.68 -1.71 -9.39
C VAL A 93 -22.40 -1.17 -7.99
N THR A 94 -21.47 -1.80 -7.27
CA THR A 94 -20.92 -1.29 -6.00
C THR A 94 -19.41 -1.38 -6.05
N VAL A 95 -18.71 -0.39 -5.49
CA VAL A 95 -17.25 -0.38 -5.41
C VAL A 95 -16.80 0.05 -4.02
N ASN A 96 -15.77 -0.61 -3.51
CA ASN A 96 -15.05 -0.19 -2.32
C ASN A 96 -13.58 0.03 -2.69
N PHE A 97 -12.94 0.93 -1.95
CA PHE A 97 -11.53 1.23 -2.09
C PHE A 97 -10.82 1.04 -0.76
N GLU A 98 -9.60 0.53 -0.82
CA GLU A 98 -8.68 0.41 0.32
C GLU A 98 -7.44 1.28 0.11
N ASP A 99 -6.71 1.58 1.18
CA ASP A 99 -5.47 2.36 1.09
C ASP A 99 -4.33 1.51 0.54
N ILE A 100 -3.56 2.07 -0.40
CA ILE A 100 -2.33 1.44 -0.88
C ILE A 100 -1.32 1.45 0.27
N LEU A 101 -0.91 0.27 0.71
CA LEU A 101 0.16 0.14 1.69
C LEU A 101 1.50 0.42 1.03
N VAL A 102 2.01 1.65 1.17
CA VAL A 102 3.36 2.00 0.75
C VAL A 102 4.35 1.52 1.80
N VAL A 103 4.91 0.34 1.59
CA VAL A 103 5.98 -0.20 2.45
C VAL A 103 7.30 0.44 2.05
N THR A 104 7.97 1.10 3.00
CA THR A 104 9.27 1.76 2.79
C THR A 104 10.34 1.05 3.61
N TYR A 105 11.49 0.79 3.00
CA TYR A 105 12.65 0.17 3.64
C TYR A 105 13.86 1.12 3.60
N TYR A 106 14.74 0.96 4.58
CA TYR A 106 16.00 1.69 4.68
C TYR A 106 17.16 0.74 4.97
N ALA A 107 18.36 1.20 4.62
CA ALA A 107 19.61 0.51 4.89
C ALA A 107 20.30 1.10 6.13
N LEU A 108 20.97 0.22 6.88
CA LEU A 108 21.82 0.51 8.01
C LEU A 108 23.23 0.01 7.67
N THR A 109 24.19 0.92 7.59
CA THR A 109 25.59 0.58 7.34
C THR A 109 26.34 0.55 8.67
N LEU A 110 26.90 -0.61 9.02
CA LEU A 110 27.60 -0.83 10.29
C LEU A 110 29.11 -1.03 10.09
N PRO A 111 29.95 -0.52 10.99
CA PRO A 111 31.38 -0.80 11.02
C PRO A 111 31.67 -2.11 11.76
N ASP A 112 32.90 -2.61 11.64
CA ASP A 112 33.37 -3.75 12.42
C ASP A 112 33.21 -3.51 13.93
N GLY A 113 32.79 -4.55 14.66
CA GLY A 113 32.55 -4.49 16.10
C GLY A 113 31.19 -3.88 16.48
N VAL A 114 30.32 -3.56 15.52
CA VAL A 114 28.92 -3.19 15.78
C VAL A 114 28.01 -4.11 14.98
N VAL A 115 27.01 -4.69 15.64
CA VAL A 115 25.99 -5.53 15.00
C VAL A 115 24.60 -5.03 15.35
N SER A 116 23.62 -5.24 14.46
CA SER A 116 22.21 -4.98 14.76
C SER A 116 21.48 -6.25 15.20
N ASN A 117 20.25 -6.08 15.69
CA ASN A 117 19.29 -7.16 15.92
C ASN A 117 18.43 -7.48 14.70
N GLN A 118 18.76 -6.98 13.50
CA GLN A 118 17.97 -7.16 12.28
C GLN A 118 18.41 -8.41 11.53
N GLU A 119 17.48 -9.04 10.81
CA GLU A 119 17.81 -10.16 9.91
C GLU A 119 18.58 -9.69 8.66
N SER A 120 18.30 -8.46 8.20
CA SER A 120 18.97 -7.82 7.07
C SER A 120 19.14 -6.33 7.34
N ASP A 121 20.40 -5.89 7.34
CA ASP A 121 20.74 -4.48 7.51
C ASP A 121 20.44 -3.63 6.26
N THR A 122 20.11 -4.23 5.12
CA THR A 122 19.84 -3.49 3.86
C THR A 122 18.35 -3.24 3.60
N GLN A 123 17.47 -3.92 4.35
CA GLN A 123 16.02 -3.87 4.16
C GLN A 123 15.29 -3.83 5.50
N ILE A 124 15.45 -2.72 6.23
CA ILE A 124 14.78 -2.51 7.50
C ILE A 124 13.54 -1.66 7.28
N LEU A 125 12.39 -2.12 7.77
CA LEU A 125 11.13 -1.40 7.62
C LEU A 125 11.22 -0.01 8.26
N LYS A 126 10.68 1.01 7.58
CA LYS A 126 10.56 2.37 8.12
C LYS A 126 9.88 2.36 9.49
N ASP A 127 10.34 3.27 10.35
CA ASP A 127 9.93 3.47 11.74
C ASP A 127 10.29 2.33 12.71
N THR A 128 11.05 1.33 12.25
CA THR A 128 11.61 0.28 13.12
C THR A 128 12.65 0.85 14.08
N ASN A 129 12.58 0.47 15.35
CA ASN A 129 13.65 0.68 16.32
C ASN A 129 14.62 -0.49 16.25
N VAL A 130 15.88 -0.19 15.92
CA VAL A 130 16.97 -1.14 15.78
C VAL A 130 17.87 -1.05 17.00
N GLU A 131 18.18 -2.18 17.61
CA GLU A 131 19.16 -2.26 18.71
C GLU A 131 20.52 -2.63 18.13
N LEU A 132 21.51 -1.77 18.37
CA LEU A 132 22.90 -1.99 18.05
C LEU A 132 23.62 -2.55 19.28
N THR A 133 24.46 -3.56 19.09
CA THR A 133 25.38 -4.07 20.11
C THR A 133 26.82 -3.77 19.69
N ILE A 134 27.58 -3.17 20.60
CA ILE A 134 28.97 -2.77 20.40
C ILE A 134 29.89 -3.76 21.11
N THR A 135 30.74 -4.45 20.35
CA THR A 135 31.79 -5.32 20.87
C THR A 135 33.08 -4.51 21.02
N VAL A 136 33.41 -4.15 22.27
CA VAL A 136 34.66 -3.45 22.58
C VAL A 136 35.82 -4.45 22.59
N PRO A 137 36.90 -4.24 21.81
CA PRO A 137 38.08 -5.10 21.83
C PRO A 137 38.78 -5.10 23.20
N GLU A 138 39.52 -6.17 23.50
CA GLU A 138 40.32 -6.29 24.72
C GLU A 138 41.36 -5.16 24.82
N GLY A 139 41.58 -4.65 26.04
CA GLY A 139 42.52 -3.55 26.30
C GLY A 139 42.03 -2.18 25.81
N LYS A 140 40.81 -2.09 25.27
CA LYS A 140 40.24 -0.85 24.73
C LYS A 140 38.97 -0.41 25.48
N LYS A 141 38.58 0.83 25.23
CA LYS A 141 37.31 1.43 25.62
C LYS A 141 36.64 2.09 24.41
N LEU A 142 35.33 2.31 24.50
CA LEU A 142 34.60 3.09 23.49
C LEU A 142 35.10 4.55 23.50
N GLY A 143 35.69 4.99 22.39
CA GLY A 143 36.16 6.36 22.19
C GLY A 143 35.07 7.27 21.66
N SER A 144 34.44 6.88 20.54
CA SER A 144 33.36 7.60 19.85
C SER A 144 32.40 6.60 19.19
N LEU A 145 31.12 6.95 19.14
CA LEU A 145 30.11 6.24 18.35
C LEU A 145 29.25 7.29 17.66
N LYS A 146 29.27 7.35 16.34
CA LYS A 146 28.48 8.31 15.56
C LYS A 146 27.41 7.62 14.74
N VAL A 147 26.22 8.21 14.73
CA VAL A 147 25.10 7.82 13.87
C VAL A 147 24.84 8.99 12.92
N ASP A 148 25.02 8.79 11.62
CA ASP A 148 25.00 9.84 10.58
C ASP A 148 25.89 11.05 10.93
N GLY A 149 27.07 10.78 11.48
CA GLY A 149 28.02 11.81 11.90
C GLY A 149 27.71 12.50 13.23
N VAL A 150 26.55 12.22 13.85
CA VAL A 150 26.18 12.77 15.17
C VAL A 150 26.73 11.88 16.28
N GLU A 151 27.45 12.45 17.24
CA GLU A 151 28.01 11.73 18.39
C GLU A 151 26.90 11.16 19.30
N LYS A 152 27.02 9.88 19.64
CA LYS A 152 26.05 9.06 20.37
C LYS A 152 26.65 8.23 21.48
N LYS A 153 27.96 8.33 21.74
CA LYS A 153 28.61 7.61 22.86
C LYS A 153 27.90 7.77 24.21
N ALA A 154 27.38 8.96 24.53
CA ALA A 154 26.69 9.21 25.80
C ALA A 154 25.32 8.48 25.91
N ASP A 155 24.73 8.12 24.77
CA ASP A 155 23.46 7.40 24.69
C ASP A 155 23.66 5.87 24.75
N VAL A 156 24.92 5.39 24.76
CA VAL A 156 25.25 3.97 24.85
C VAL A 156 25.11 3.49 26.28
N ILE A 157 24.26 2.48 26.48
CA ILE A 157 24.01 1.87 27.79
C ILE A 157 24.24 0.37 27.65
N ASN A 158 25.06 -0.22 28.53
CA ASN A 158 25.39 -1.64 28.51
C ASN A 158 25.84 -2.14 27.13
N ASN A 159 26.72 -1.38 26.47
CA ASN A 159 27.22 -1.64 25.12
C ASN A 159 26.13 -1.72 24.05
N LYS A 160 24.99 -1.05 24.27
CA LYS A 160 23.87 -1.03 23.33
C LYS A 160 23.42 0.40 23.03
N LEU A 161 22.91 0.60 21.81
CA LEU A 161 22.28 1.83 21.35
C LEU A 161 21.04 1.51 20.54
N THR A 162 19.93 2.21 20.76
CA THR A 162 18.74 2.10 19.91
C THR A 162 18.70 3.24 18.89
N VAL A 163 18.50 2.90 17.62
CA VAL A 163 18.32 3.87 16.52
C VAL A 163 16.98 3.63 15.82
N LYS A 164 16.29 4.71 15.44
CA LYS A 164 15.02 4.61 14.72
C LYS A 164 15.23 4.81 13.22
N MET A 165 14.85 3.82 12.41
CA MET A 165 15.01 3.83 10.96
C MET A 165 13.99 4.78 10.32
N THR A 166 14.39 6.02 10.05
CA THR A 166 13.55 7.02 9.36
C THR A 166 14.10 7.40 7.97
N LYS A 167 15.31 6.95 7.69
CA LYS A 167 16.10 7.08 6.46
C LYS A 167 17.23 6.04 6.51
N ASP A 168 18.05 5.96 5.48
CA ASP A 168 19.31 5.22 5.55
C ASP A 168 20.22 5.82 6.62
N ILE A 169 20.88 4.94 7.38
CA ILE A 169 21.74 5.32 8.51
C ILE A 169 23.14 4.73 8.31
N THR A 170 24.18 5.52 8.60
CA THR A 170 25.56 5.04 8.70
C THR A 170 26.08 5.19 10.13
N VAL A 171 26.65 4.11 10.67
CA VAL A 171 27.29 4.09 11.98
C VAL A 171 28.80 4.11 11.83
N ILE A 172 29.49 4.85 12.69
CA ILE A 172 30.95 4.87 12.78
C ILE A 172 31.32 4.65 14.25
N VAL A 173 32.28 3.77 14.52
CA VAL A 173 32.78 3.51 15.87
C VAL A 173 34.29 3.71 15.92
N VAL A 174 34.78 4.25 17.03
CA VAL A 174 36.21 4.40 17.32
C VAL A 174 36.48 3.88 18.72
N PHE A 175 37.51 3.05 18.87
CA PHE A 175 37.99 2.53 20.14
C PHE A 175 39.34 3.14 20.50
N GLU A 176 39.54 3.41 21.80
CA GLU A 176 40.77 3.97 22.36
C GLU A 176 41.40 2.94 23.31
N ASP A 177 42.72 2.96 23.45
CA ASP A 177 43.41 2.10 24.41
C ASP A 177 43.10 2.52 25.86
N LEU A 178 43.05 1.54 26.76
CA LEU A 178 43.00 1.81 28.19
C LEU A 178 44.35 2.40 28.66
N PRO A 179 44.34 3.37 29.59
CA PRO A 179 45.59 3.86 30.17
C PRO A 179 46.31 2.71 30.90
N PRO A 180 47.66 2.70 30.91
CA PRO A 180 48.41 1.70 31.65
C PRO A 180 48.07 1.77 33.14
N THR A 181 47.90 0.60 33.76
CA THR A 181 47.68 0.48 35.20
C THR A 181 49.03 0.40 35.89
N TYR A 182 49.33 1.36 36.77
CA TYR A 182 50.55 1.35 37.58
C TYR A 182 50.25 0.81 38.98
N TYR A 183 51.15 -0.04 39.49
CA TYR A 183 51.10 -0.56 40.86
C TYR A 183 52.27 0.01 41.65
N SER A 184 52.02 0.50 42.85
CA SER A 184 53.08 0.90 43.79
C SER A 184 53.60 -0.33 44.53
N LEU A 185 54.90 -0.57 44.49
CA LEU A 185 55.57 -1.56 45.33
C LEU A 185 56.11 -0.86 46.58
N THR A 186 55.64 -1.26 47.77
CA THR A 186 56.23 -0.82 49.04
C THR A 186 57.24 -1.86 49.51
N LEU A 187 58.50 -1.46 49.64
CA LEU A 187 59.56 -2.32 50.16
C LEU A 187 59.71 -2.16 51.68
N PRO A 188 59.99 -3.23 52.43
CA PRO A 188 60.36 -3.13 53.84
C PRO A 188 61.67 -2.36 54.02
N ASP A 189 61.87 -1.79 55.22
CA ASP A 189 63.11 -1.11 55.57
C ASP A 189 64.35 -2.00 55.34
N GLY A 190 65.35 -1.47 54.65
CA GLY A 190 66.59 -2.17 54.32
C GLY A 190 66.56 -2.98 53.02
N VAL A 191 65.45 -3.00 52.27
CA VAL A 191 65.36 -3.63 50.95
C VAL A 191 65.41 -2.58 49.84
N THR A 192 66.29 -2.77 48.87
CA THR A 192 66.40 -1.91 47.67
C THR A 192 65.95 -2.66 46.42
N SER A 193 65.27 -1.95 45.50
CA SER A 193 64.98 -2.42 44.15
C SER A 193 66.14 -2.07 43.21
N ASP A 194 66.48 -2.95 42.28
CA ASP A 194 67.38 -2.69 41.15
C ASP A 194 66.62 -2.29 39.87
N GLN A 195 65.30 -2.16 39.94
CA GLN A 195 64.48 -1.79 38.80
C GLN A 195 64.79 -0.34 38.38
N SER A 196 65.45 -0.19 37.23
CA SER A 196 65.69 1.11 36.61
C SER A 196 64.35 1.71 36.16
N ASP A 197 64.08 2.96 36.54
CA ASP A 197 62.96 3.74 36.03
C ASP A 197 63.02 3.75 34.50
N ASN A 198 62.13 3.01 33.85
CA ASN A 198 61.99 3.04 32.40
C ASN A 198 61.13 4.26 32.06
N THR A 199 61.81 5.42 31.94
CA THR A 199 61.24 6.70 31.46
C THR A 199 60.78 6.62 30.02
#